data_AF-A0A9D7HJK2-F1
#
_entry.id   AF-A0A9D7HJK2-F1
#
_cell.length_a   1.000
_cell.length_b   1.000
_cell.length_c   1.000
_cell.angle_alpha   90.00
_cell.angle_beta   90.00
_cell.angle_gamma   90.00
#
_symmetry.space_group_name_H-M   'P 1'
#
loop_
_entity.id
_entity.type
_entity.pdbx_description
1 polymer ?
#
loop_
_entity_poly.entity_id
_entity_poly.type
_entity_poly.pdbx_seq_one_letter_code
_entity_poly.pdbx_strand_id
1 'polypeptide(L)'
;MLAERLSISVEVFRGNTADPATSGGSGDQAQGRFGIERIAWVGDRGMLTSARIERVLKPQGMDWVSSLRAPQIAQLAAEHGPFQPSLFDERNLLELTSQHFPDERLVVCLAPCWPERARKRLELLAATEADLCKIAMTTPSARATAA
;
A
#
# COMPACT_ATOMS: atom_id res chain seq x y z
N MET A 1 -0.63 28.53 8.32
CA MET A 1 -1.74 27.92 9.08
C MET A 1 -1.36 26.48 9.38
N LEU A 2 -1.13 26.14 10.64
CA LEU A 2 -1.05 24.75 11.06
C LEU A 2 -2.49 24.23 11.09
N ALA A 3 -2.88 23.46 10.07
CA ALA A 3 -4.15 22.77 10.08
C ALA A 3 -4.09 21.68 11.16
N GLU A 4 -4.84 21.85 12.25
CA GLU A 4 -5.00 20.79 13.25
C GLU A 4 -5.70 19.59 12.59
N ARG A 5 -5.07 18.42 12.67
CA ARG A 5 -5.62 17.17 12.15
C ARG A 5 -6.53 16.56 13.21
N LEU A 6 -7.80 16.93 13.18
CA LEU A 6 -8.81 16.44 14.12
C LEU A 6 -9.59 15.27 13.50
N SER A 7 -9.71 14.17 14.24
CA SER A 7 -10.56 13.05 13.84
C SER A 7 -12.03 13.39 14.05
N ILE A 8 -12.87 13.16 13.04
CA ILE A 8 -14.29 13.51 13.07
C ILE A 8 -15.19 12.29 13.32
N SER A 9 -14.77 11.09 12.88
CA SER A 9 -15.53 9.84 13.05
C SER A 9 -14.62 8.62 12.97
N VAL A 10 -15.03 7.51 13.60
CA VAL A 10 -14.41 6.19 13.49
C VAL A 10 -15.51 5.17 13.24
N GLU A 11 -15.30 4.29 12.26
CA GLU A 11 -16.20 3.20 11.93
C GLU A 11 -15.41 1.88 11.94
N VAL A 12 -15.99 0.83 12.52
CA VAL A 12 -15.35 -0.49 12.66
C VAL A 12 -16.23 -1.53 12.00
N PHE A 13 -15.63 -2.31 11.11
CA PHE A 13 -16.30 -3.37 10.36
C PHE A 13 -15.99 -4.74 10.96
N ARG A 14 -16.85 -5.74 10.71
CA ARG A 14 -16.58 -7.12 11.13
C ARG A 14 -15.30 -7.63 10.47
N GLY A 15 -14.53 -8.44 11.21
CA GLY A 15 -13.36 -9.11 10.65
C GLY A 15 -13.71 -9.92 9.40
N ASN A 16 -12.79 -9.96 8.44
CA ASN A 16 -12.97 -10.59 7.12
C ASN A 16 -14.00 -9.90 6.19
N THR A 17 -14.40 -8.66 6.50
CA THR A 17 -15.07 -7.80 5.50
C THR A 17 -14.03 -7.37 4.49
N ALA A 18 -14.25 -7.68 3.21
CA ALA A 18 -13.34 -7.26 2.16
C ALA A 18 -13.31 -5.73 2.10
N ASP A 19 -12.12 -5.13 2.14
CA ASP A 19 -11.94 -3.68 2.00
C ASP A 19 -12.75 -3.08 0.82
N PRO A 20 -12.92 -3.77 -0.34
CA PRO A 20 -13.82 -3.41 -1.44
C PRO A 20 -15.28 -3.08 -1.07
N ALA A 21 -15.82 -3.68 0.00
CA ALA A 21 -17.18 -3.44 0.46
C ALA A 21 -17.31 -2.14 1.29
N THR A 22 -16.20 -1.62 1.79
CA THR A 22 -16.17 -0.56 2.82
C THR A 22 -16.14 0.87 2.25
N SER A 23 -15.36 1.11 1.19
CA SER A 23 -15.14 2.48 0.69
C SER A 23 -16.31 3.08 -0.09
N GLY A 24 -17.18 2.26 -0.68
CA GLY A 24 -18.29 2.78 -1.49
C GLY A 24 -19.38 3.44 -0.65
N GLY A 25 -19.63 2.91 0.55
CA GLY A 25 -20.68 3.41 1.44
C GLY A 25 -20.23 4.48 2.44
N SER A 26 -18.95 4.51 2.84
CA SER A 26 -18.50 5.48 3.85
C SER A 26 -18.24 6.88 3.29
N GLY A 27 -17.99 7.02 1.98
CA GLY A 27 -17.80 8.32 1.32
C GLY A 27 -19.09 9.13 1.30
N ASP A 28 -20.17 8.52 0.81
CA ASP A 28 -21.51 9.12 0.78
C ASP A 28 -22.02 9.47 2.19
N GLN A 29 -21.73 8.60 3.17
CA GLN A 29 -22.06 8.87 4.57
C GLN A 29 -21.29 10.06 5.13
N ALA A 30 -20.01 10.22 4.82
CA ALA A 30 -19.23 11.36 5.32
C ALA A 30 -19.68 12.69 4.70
N GLN A 31 -19.96 12.72 3.39
CA GLN A 31 -20.48 13.92 2.72
C GLN A 31 -21.85 14.31 3.28
N GLY A 32 -22.79 13.36 3.37
CA GLY A 32 -24.14 13.62 3.84
C GLY A 32 -24.23 13.93 5.34
N ARG A 33 -23.41 13.27 6.18
CA ARG A 33 -23.47 13.41 7.64
C ARG A 33 -22.75 14.65 8.15
N PHE A 34 -21.67 15.06 7.49
CA PHE A 34 -20.81 16.15 7.95
C PHE A 34 -20.78 17.36 7.00
N GLY A 35 -21.50 17.32 5.88
CA GLY A 35 -21.53 18.41 4.90
C GLY A 35 -20.18 18.62 4.20
N ILE A 36 -19.39 17.56 4.02
CA ILE A 36 -18.05 17.64 3.43
C ILE A 36 -18.18 17.63 1.90
N GLU A 37 -17.76 18.72 1.25
CA GLU A 37 -17.82 18.84 -0.22
C GLU A 37 -16.70 18.08 -0.94
N ARG A 38 -15.50 18.02 -0.34
CA ARG A 38 -14.32 17.37 -0.93
C ARG A 38 -13.76 16.32 -0.01
N ILE A 39 -13.65 15.10 -0.52
CA ILE A 39 -13.09 13.95 0.19
C ILE A 39 -11.92 13.40 -0.60
N ALA A 40 -10.80 13.20 0.08
CA ALA A 40 -9.66 12.45 -0.41
C ALA A 40 -9.52 11.14 0.36
N TRP A 41 -9.55 10.02 -0.36
CA TRP A 41 -9.34 8.70 0.21
C TRP A 41 -7.86 8.40 0.35
N VAL A 42 -7.43 7.98 1.54
CA VAL A 42 -6.04 7.54 1.76
C VAL A 42 -6.06 6.07 2.14
N GLY A 43 -5.37 5.24 1.37
CA GLY A 43 -5.34 3.80 1.59
C GLY A 43 -4.14 3.12 0.97
N ASP A 44 -3.91 1.86 1.33
CA ASP A 44 -2.85 1.06 0.74
C ASP A 44 -3.28 0.40 -0.58
N ARG A 45 -2.30 -0.27 -1.20
CA ARG A 45 -2.42 -1.04 -2.44
C ARG A 45 -3.41 -2.21 -2.43
N GLY A 46 -3.81 -2.70 -1.26
CA GLY A 46 -4.86 -3.71 -1.09
C GLY A 46 -6.25 -3.07 -1.07
N MET A 47 -6.37 -1.95 -0.36
CA MET A 47 -7.63 -1.22 -0.19
C MET A 47 -8.04 -0.42 -1.45
N LEU A 48 -7.10 0.34 -2.02
CA LEU A 48 -7.31 1.23 -3.17
C LEU A 48 -6.62 0.68 -4.42
N THR A 49 -7.18 -0.40 -4.96
CA THR A 49 -6.71 -0.98 -6.23
C THR A 49 -7.09 -0.08 -7.42
N SER A 50 -6.33 -0.16 -8.53
CA SER A 50 -6.65 0.59 -9.76
C SER A 50 -8.08 0.36 -10.24
N ALA A 51 -8.53 -0.91 -10.24
CA ALA A 51 -9.90 -1.25 -10.62
C ALA A 51 -10.96 -0.55 -9.75
N ARG A 52 -10.65 -0.27 -8.48
CA ARG A 52 -11.55 0.42 -7.56
C ARG A 52 -11.52 1.93 -7.73
N ILE A 53 -10.32 2.50 -7.91
CA ILE A 53 -10.16 3.92 -8.23
C ILE A 53 -10.98 4.26 -9.48
N GLU A 54 -10.86 3.46 -10.54
CA GLU A 54 -11.59 3.64 -11.80
C GLU A 54 -13.10 3.46 -11.68
N ARG A 55 -13.57 2.48 -10.88
CA ARG A 55 -15.00 2.12 -10.83
C ARG A 55 -15.79 2.87 -9.76
N VAL A 56 -15.13 3.36 -8.71
CA VAL A 56 -15.79 3.92 -7.52
C VAL A 56 -15.40 5.38 -7.31
N LEU A 57 -14.09 5.67 -7.22
CA LEU A 57 -13.63 7.00 -6.81
C LEU A 57 -13.73 8.02 -7.93
N LYS A 58 -13.20 7.71 -9.12
CA LYS A 58 -13.23 8.61 -10.29
C LYS A 58 -14.66 8.99 -10.71
N PRO A 59 -15.63 8.07 -10.84
CA PRO A 59 -17.00 8.43 -11.21
C PRO A 59 -17.72 9.31 -10.19
N GLN A 60 -17.32 9.24 -8.91
CA GLN A 60 -17.85 10.06 -7.83
C GLN A 60 -17.08 11.38 -7.64
N GLY A 61 -16.06 11.65 -8.47
CA GLY A 61 -15.22 12.84 -8.35
C GLY A 61 -14.42 12.90 -7.04
N MET A 62 -14.13 11.76 -6.43
CA MET A 62 -13.38 11.69 -5.17
C MET A 62 -11.88 11.61 -5.45
N ASP A 63 -11.09 12.37 -4.68
CA ASP A 63 -9.63 12.33 -4.73
C ASP A 63 -9.09 11.09 -4.00
N TRP A 64 -7.86 10.68 -4.31
CA TRP A 64 -7.22 9.55 -3.64
C TRP A 64 -5.70 9.69 -3.48
N VAL A 65 -5.18 8.98 -2.48
CA VAL A 65 -3.76 8.71 -2.26
C VAL A 65 -3.62 7.21 -2.03
N SER A 66 -2.94 6.53 -2.95
CA SER A 66 -2.68 5.09 -2.90
C SER A 66 -1.19 4.81 -3.09
N SER A 67 -0.76 3.62 -2.68
CA SER A 67 0.62 3.16 -2.87
C SER A 67 0.77 2.33 -4.14
N LEU A 68 1.85 2.51 -4.89
CA LEU A 68 2.18 1.69 -6.06
C LEU A 68 2.67 0.28 -5.67
N ARG A 69 2.54 -0.67 -6.60
CA ARG A 69 3.05 -2.04 -6.45
C ARG A 69 4.51 -2.14 -6.87
N ALA A 70 5.23 -3.13 -6.34
CA ALA A 70 6.65 -3.34 -6.66
C ALA A 70 6.97 -3.38 -8.18
N PRO A 71 6.17 -4.01 -9.05
CA PRO A 71 6.42 -3.96 -10.50
C PRO A 71 6.31 -2.55 -11.09
N GLN A 72 5.32 -1.76 -10.65
CA GLN A 72 5.13 -0.37 -11.09
C GLN A 72 6.27 0.52 -10.58
N ILE A 73 6.74 0.30 -9.35
CA ILE A 73 7.90 1.01 -8.80
C ILE A 73 9.17 0.67 -9.60
N ALA A 74 9.38 -0.60 -9.93
CA ALA A 74 10.52 -1.04 -10.74
C ALA A 74 10.48 -0.44 -12.15
N GLN A 75 9.29 -0.36 -12.75
CA GLN A 75 9.07 0.30 -14.03
C GLN A 75 9.43 1.79 -13.97
N LEU A 76 8.93 2.51 -12.96
CA LEU A 76 9.26 3.93 -12.79
C LEU A 76 10.76 4.17 -12.55
N ALA A 77 11.42 3.28 -11.80
CA ALA A 77 12.86 3.34 -11.60
C ALA A 77 13.65 3.07 -12.90
N ALA A 78 13.13 2.25 -13.81
CA ALA A 78 13.73 2.02 -15.12
C ALA A 78 13.53 3.23 -16.06
N GLU A 79 12.37 3.89 -16.00
CA GLU A 79 12.04 5.08 -16.80
C GLU A 79 12.84 6.31 -16.39
N HIS A 80 12.96 6.56 -15.08
CA HIS A 80 13.57 7.78 -14.54
C HIS A 80 15.03 7.60 -14.09
N GLY A 81 15.59 6.38 -14.24
CA GLY A 81 16.94 6.05 -13.79
C GLY A 81 17.04 5.92 -12.26
N PRO A 82 18.24 5.70 -11.71
CA PRO A 82 18.41 5.59 -10.27
C PRO A 82 18.03 6.91 -9.59
N PHE A 83 17.05 6.87 -8.68
CA PHE A 83 16.65 8.02 -7.87
C PHE A 83 17.80 8.45 -6.97
N GLN A 84 18.61 9.41 -7.43
CA GLN A 84 19.69 9.97 -6.64
C GLN A 84 19.12 10.75 -5.44
N PRO A 85 19.72 10.66 -4.24
CA PRO A 85 19.26 11.38 -3.06
C PRO A 85 19.12 12.90 -3.26
N SER A 86 19.93 13.48 -4.15
CA SER A 86 19.90 14.90 -4.51
C SER A 86 18.63 15.33 -5.27
N LEU A 87 17.83 14.39 -5.77
CA LEU A 87 16.57 14.68 -6.44
C LEU A 87 15.42 14.90 -5.43
N PHE A 88 15.60 14.54 -4.17
CA PHE A 88 14.57 14.67 -3.15
C PHE A 88 14.61 16.04 -2.47
N ASP A 89 13.45 16.56 -2.11
CA ASP A 89 13.31 17.80 -1.35
C ASP A 89 13.75 17.65 0.13
N GLU A 90 13.67 18.73 0.89
CA GLU A 90 14.00 18.73 2.33
C GLU A 90 13.15 17.75 3.17
N ARG A 91 12.02 17.26 2.61
CA ARG A 91 11.12 16.28 3.24
C ARG A 91 11.31 14.87 2.69
N ASN A 92 12.36 14.62 1.91
CA ASN A 92 12.63 13.35 1.24
C ASN A 92 11.53 12.94 0.24
N LEU A 93 10.89 13.91 -0.42
CA LEU A 93 9.87 13.69 -1.45
C LEU A 93 10.40 14.10 -2.84
N LEU A 94 10.01 13.32 -3.85
CA LEU A 94 10.28 13.58 -5.26
C LEU A 94 8.99 13.38 -6.06
N GLU A 95 8.63 14.35 -6.88
CA GLU A 95 7.48 14.25 -7.77
C GLU A 95 7.90 13.79 -9.17
N LEU A 96 7.12 12.89 -9.76
CA LEU A 96 7.38 12.30 -11.06
C LEU A 96 6.13 12.32 -11.92
N THR A 97 6.36 12.35 -13.23
CA THR A 97 5.34 12.16 -14.26
C THR A 97 5.73 10.96 -15.11
N SER A 98 4.80 10.05 -15.38
CA SER A 98 5.03 8.90 -16.25
C SER A 98 3.90 8.77 -17.26
N GLN A 99 4.23 8.38 -18.49
CA GLN A 99 3.26 8.07 -19.54
C GLN A 99 2.29 6.95 -19.16
N HIS A 100 2.66 6.11 -18.18
CA HIS A 100 1.83 5.02 -17.68
C HIS A 100 0.77 5.50 -16.68
N PHE A 101 0.92 6.73 -16.19
CA PHE A 101 0.01 7.38 -15.24
C PHE A 101 -0.21 8.85 -15.65
N PRO A 102 -0.81 9.11 -16.84
CA PRO A 102 -0.84 10.45 -17.44
C PRO A 102 -1.64 11.46 -16.62
N ASP A 103 -2.64 11.00 -15.86
CA ASP A 103 -3.55 11.83 -15.07
C ASP A 103 -3.30 11.71 -13.55
N GLU A 104 -2.20 11.08 -13.14
CA GLU A 104 -1.88 10.89 -11.72
C GLU A 104 -0.61 11.63 -11.32
N ARG A 105 -0.62 12.21 -10.11
CA ARG A 105 0.57 12.80 -9.49
C ARG A 105 1.32 11.74 -8.73
N LEU A 106 2.50 11.34 -9.23
CA LEU A 106 3.34 10.35 -8.57
C LEU A 106 4.28 11.05 -7.59
N VAL A 107 4.31 10.57 -6.35
CA VAL A 107 5.21 11.06 -5.30
C VAL A 107 6.04 9.89 -4.77
N VAL A 108 7.35 9.98 -4.94
CA VAL A 108 8.33 9.05 -4.37
C VAL A 108 8.77 9.60 -3.03
N CYS A 109 8.64 8.78 -1.99
CA CYS A 109 9.14 9.11 -0.66
C CYS A 109 10.38 8.25 -0.38
N LEU A 110 11.52 8.90 -0.17
CA LEU A 110 12.73 8.24 0.29
C LEU A 110 12.62 8.02 1.80
N ALA A 111 12.20 6.81 2.18
CA ALA A 111 12.23 6.41 3.58
C ALA A 111 13.70 6.22 4.03
N PRO A 112 14.10 6.76 5.19
CA PRO A 112 15.39 6.42 5.80
C PRO A 112 15.54 4.89 5.87
N CYS A 113 16.74 4.35 5.66
CA CYS A 113 16.93 2.92 5.87
C CYS A 113 16.81 2.61 7.37
N TRP A 114 15.77 1.87 7.76
CA TRP A 114 15.61 1.45 9.16
C TRP A 114 16.39 0.14 9.35
N PRO A 115 17.50 0.11 10.12
CA PRO A 115 18.25 -1.12 10.39
C PRO A 115 17.37 -2.23 10.99
N GLU A 116 16.29 -1.83 11.67
CA GLU A 116 15.19 -2.66 12.15
C GLU A 116 14.64 -3.65 11.10
N ARG A 117 14.53 -3.26 9.82
CA ARG A 117 14.00 -4.15 8.75
C ARG A 117 14.94 -5.32 8.49
N ALA A 118 16.24 -5.07 8.42
CA ALA A 118 17.22 -6.13 8.21
C ALA A 118 17.23 -7.11 9.40
N ARG A 119 17.19 -6.58 10.63
CA ARG A 119 17.08 -7.38 11.85
C ARG A 119 15.81 -8.25 11.85
N LYS A 120 14.63 -7.65 11.68
CA LYS A 120 13.35 -8.39 11.67
C LYS A 120 13.29 -9.45 10.58
N ARG A 121 13.89 -9.18 9.41
CA ARG A 121 13.99 -10.18 8.34
C ARG A 121 14.80 -11.40 8.77
N LEU A 122 15.97 -11.19 9.40
CA LEU A 122 16.80 -12.29 9.89
C LEU A 122 16.09 -13.09 10.99
N GLU A 123 15.43 -12.40 11.93
CA GLU A 123 14.64 -13.06 12.99
C GLU A 123 13.51 -13.92 12.41
N LEU A 124 12.77 -13.39 11.42
CA LEU A 124 11.69 -14.13 10.75
C LEU A 124 12.21 -15.33 9.95
N LEU A 125 13.37 -15.21 9.30
CA LEU A 125 14.00 -16.33 8.59
C LEU A 125 14.39 -17.44 9.57
N ALA A 126 15.06 -17.09 10.68
CA ALA A 126 15.46 -18.06 11.70
C ALA A 126 14.24 -18.77 12.33
N ALA A 127 13.16 -18.03 12.61
CA ALA A 127 11.92 -18.62 13.10
C ALA A 127 11.29 -19.58 12.08
N THR A 128 11.26 -19.17 10.80
CA THR A 128 10.73 -19.99 9.71
C THR A 128 11.57 -21.27 9.53
N GLU A 129 12.90 -21.18 9.59
CA GLU A 129 13.80 -22.33 9.52
C GLU A 129 13.56 -23.30 10.68
N ALA A 130 13.40 -22.79 11.91
CA ALA A 130 13.10 -23.61 13.07
C ALA A 130 11.76 -24.36 12.92
N ASP A 131 10.73 -23.70 12.40
CA ASP A 131 9.42 -24.32 12.17
C ASP A 131 9.46 -25.34 11.02
N LEU A 132 10.20 -25.05 9.93
CA LEU A 132 10.43 -25.99 8.85
C LEU A 132 11.20 -27.23 9.31
N CYS A 133 12.18 -27.08 10.22
CA CYS A 133 12.89 -28.21 10.83
C CYS A 133 11.94 -29.12 11.62
N LYS A 134 10.99 -28.55 12.39
CA LYS A 134 9.99 -29.34 13.10
C LYS A 134 9.14 -30.15 12.13
N ILE A 135 8.66 -29.52 11.06
CA ILE A 135 7.87 -30.18 10.02
C ILE A 135 8.68 -31.33 9.38
N ALA A 136 9.92 -31.05 8.97
CA ALA A 136 10.80 -32.02 8.34
C ALA A 136 11.10 -33.25 9.22
N MET A 137 11.17 -33.07 10.55
CA MET A 137 11.36 -34.19 11.48
C MET A 137 10.08 -35.03 11.67
N THR A 138 8.90 -34.45 11.46
CA THR A 138 7.60 -35.16 11.54
C THR A 138 7.18 -35.84 10.24
N THR A 139 7.75 -35.50 9.09
CA THR A 139 7.47 -36.18 7.82
C THR A 139 8.45 -37.35 7.60
N PRO A 140 7.99 -38.61 7.54
CA PRO A 140 8.84 -39.69 7.05
C PRO A 140 9.10 -39.47 5.56
N SER A 141 10.38 -39.52 5.17
CA SER A 141 10.79 -39.46 3.76
C SER A 141 10.27 -40.70 3.02
N ALA A 142 9.04 -40.63 2.49
CA ALA A 142 8.56 -41.59 1.52
C ALA A 142 9.27 -41.32 0.19
N ARG A 143 10.43 -41.94 0.00
CA ARG A 143 10.90 -42.27 -1.36
C ARG A 143 9.86 -43.21 -1.93
N ALA A 144 9.03 -42.70 -2.84
CA ALA A 144 8.28 -43.54 -3.76
C ALA A 144 9.29 -44.25 -4.66
N THR A 145 9.69 -45.46 -4.28
CA THR A 145 10.29 -46.42 -5.21
C THR A 145 9.22 -46.86 -6.19
N ALA A 146 9.45 -46.54 -7.47
CA ALA A 146 8.72 -47.09 -8.59
C ALA A 146 8.86 -48.63 -8.61
N ALA A 147 7.73 -49.32 -8.79
CA ALA A 147 7.62 -50.66 -9.32
C ALA A 147 6.28 -50.77 -10.05
#